data_AF-A0A971KN66-F1
#
_entry.id   AF-A0A971KN66-F1
#
_cell.length_a   1.000
_cell.length_b   1.000
_cell.length_c   1.000
_cell.angle_alpha   90.00
_cell.angle_beta   90.00
_cell.angle_gamma   90.00
#
_symmetry.space_group_name_H-M   'P 1'
#
loop_
_entity.id
_entity.type
_entity.pdbx_description
1 polymer ?
#
loop_
_entity_poly.entity_id
_entity_poly.type
_entity_poly.pdbx_seq_one_letter_code
_entity_poly.pdbx_strand_id
1 'polypeptide(L)' 'MILVITGPTGVGKTKLSLELARKYNAEIINADSMQIYKGLNIGTAKVEDNP' A
#
# COMPACT_ATOMS: atom_id res chain seq x y z
N MET A 1 -10.06 -14.74 5.95
CA MET A 1 -10.18 -13.45 6.67
C MET A 1 -9.65 -12.36 5.75
N ILE A 2 -10.33 -11.23 5.64
CA ILE A 2 -9.90 -10.09 4.80
C ILE A 2 -9.78 -8.87 5.70
N LEU A 3 -8.64 -8.17 5.62
CA LEU A 3 -8.40 -6.92 6.33
C LEU A 3 -8.41 -5.79 5.31
N VAL A 4 -9.23 -4.77 5.54
CA VAL A 4 -9.34 -3.60 4.66
C VAL A 4 -8.79 -2.38 5.39
N ILE A 5 -7.76 -1.76 4.83
CA ILE A 5 -7.13 -0.56 5.39
C ILE A 5 -7.61 0.65 4.59
N THR A 6 -8.46 1.48 5.21
CA THR A 6 -9.03 2.69 4.60
C THR A 6 -8.48 3.94 5.28
N GLY A 7 -8.67 5.11 4.65
CA GLY A 7 -8.26 6.40 5.19
C GLY A 7 -7.75 7.37 4.11
N PRO A 8 -7.60 8.67 4.41
CA PRO A 8 -7.17 9.67 3.43
C PRO A 8 -5.71 9.47 2.99
N THR A 9 -5.31 10.11 1.89
CA THR A 9 -3.93 10.04 1.38
C THR A 9 -2.94 10.63 2.40
N GLY A 10 -1.77 10.01 2.56
CA GLY A 10 -0.72 10.52 3.45
C GLY A 10 -0.81 10.08 4.92
N VAL A 11 -1.87 9.39 5.37
CA VAL A 11 -2.01 8.96 6.78
C VAL A 11 -1.20 7.72 7.18
N GLY A 12 -0.29 7.23 6.32
CA GLY A 12 0.57 6.10 6.64
C GLY A 12 -0.03 4.71 6.42
N LYS A 13 -1.10 4.57 5.61
CA LYS A 13 -1.74 3.28 5.29
C LYS A 13 -0.75 2.22 4.78
N THR A 14 0.19 2.62 3.93
CA THR A 14 1.25 1.75 3.40
C THR A 14 2.14 1.16 4.49
N LYS A 15 2.53 1.97 5.47
CA LYS A 15 3.35 1.49 6.59
C LYS A 15 2.58 0.46 7.41
N LEU A 16 1.31 0.75 7.70
CA LEU A 16 0.43 -0.14 8.44
C LEU A 16 0.19 -1.47 7.70
N SER A 17 0.01 -1.45 6.37
CA SER A 17 -0.19 -2.68 5.59
C SER A 17 1.02 -3.60 5.63
N LEU A 18 2.24 -3.04 5.57
CA LEU A 18 3.49 -3.81 5.66
C LEU A 18 3.68 -4.46 7.05
N GLU A 19 3.38 -3.73 8.13
CA GLU A 19 3.46 -4.26 9.49
C GLU A 19 2.45 -5.40 9.72
N LEU A 20 1.21 -5.24 9.24
CA LEU A 20 0.17 -6.26 9.35
C LEU A 20 0.47 -7.49 8.49
N ALA A 21 0.99 -7.30 7.27
CA ALA A 21 1.40 -8.39 6.40
C ALA A 21 2.47 -9.27 7.05
N ARG A 22 3.51 -8.66 7.66
CA ARG A 22 4.54 -9.39 8.41
C ARG A 22 3.98 -10.11 9.62
N LYS A 23 3.10 -9.46 10.38
CA LYS A 23 2.50 -10.04 11.61
C LYS A 23 1.62 -11.25 11.32
N TYR A 24 0.86 -11.22 10.22
CA TYR A 24 -0.11 -12.26 9.89
C TYR A 24 0.32 -13.19 8.76
N ASN A 25 1.54 -13.03 8.24
CA ASN A 25 2.00 -13.70 7.02
C ASN A 25 0.97 -13.58 5.88
N ALA A 26 0.50 -12.35 5.65
CA ALA A 26 -0.59 -12.05 4.74
C ALA A 26 -0.09 -11.36 3.47
N GLU A 27 -0.79 -11.58 2.37
CA GLU A 27 -0.54 -10.89 1.11
C GLU A 27 -1.20 -9.50 1.09
N ILE A 28 -0.54 -8.53 0.46
CA ILE A 28 -1.06 -7.16 0.29
C ILE A 28 -1.59 -7.02 -1.14
N ILE A 29 -2.85 -6.61 -1.26
CA ILE A 29 -3.46 -6.23 -2.54
C ILE A 29 -3.59 -4.71 -2.57
N ASN A 30 -3.05 -4.06 -3.61
CA ASN A 30 -3.19 -2.63 -3.80
C ASN A 30 -4.61 -2.29 -4.29
N ALA A 31 -5.27 -1.37 -3.59
CA ALA A 31 -6.61 -0.90 -3.92
C ALA A 31 -6.66 0.61 -4.24
N ASP A 32 -5.51 1.24 -4.52
CA ASP A 32 -5.43 2.65 -4.91
C ASP A 32 -5.46 2.75 -6.44
N SER A 33 -6.54 3.31 -6.99
CA SER A 33 -6.73 3.43 -8.44
C SER A 33 -5.64 4.25 -9.12
N MET A 34 -4.94 5.14 -8.40
CA MET A 34 -3.89 5.97 -8.99
C MET A 34 -2.55 5.22 -9.11
N GLN A 35 -2.32 4.19 -8.29
CA GLN A 35 -1.06 3.44 -8.32
C GLN A 35 -0.98 2.43 -9.49
N ILE A 36 -2.05 2.26 -10.28
CA ILE A 36 -2.02 1.41 -11.47
C ILE A 36 -1.19 2.01 -12.62
N TYR A 37 -1.06 3.35 -12.66
CA TYR A 37 -0.38 4.04 -13.76
C TYR A 37 1.14 3.81 -13.72
N LYS A 38 1.70 3.37 -14.86
CA LYS A 38 3.15 3.18 -15.04
C LYS A 38 3.82 4.54 -15.23
N GLY A 39 4.98 4.76 -14.61
CA GLY A 39 5.75 6.01 -14.70
C GLY A 39 5.27 7.14 -13.79
N LEU A 40 4.10 7.00 -13.16
CA LEU A 40 3.59 7.96 -12.18
C LEU A 40 3.88 7.45 -10.76
N ASN A 41 5.13 7.52 -10.32
CA ASN A 41 5.54 6.95 -9.02
C ASN A 41 5.44 7.99 -7.88
N ILE A 42 5.94 9.20 -8.13
CA ILE A 42 6.08 10.27 -7.11
C ILE A 42 4.71 10.83 -6.70
N GLY A 43 3.87 11.22 -7.67
CA GLY A 43 2.59 11.88 -7.40
C GLY A 43 1.53 10.96 -6.77
N THR A 44 1.70 9.64 -6.83
CA THR A 44 0.74 8.65 -6.31
C THR A 44 1.26 7.93 -5.08
N ALA A 45 2.40 8.36 -4.52
CA ALA A 45 3.08 7.73 -3.41
C ALA A 45 3.21 6.20 -3.60
N LYS A 46 3.58 5.77 -4.82
CA LYS A 46 3.78 4.35 -5.13
C LYS A 46 4.95 3.83 -4.30
N VAL A 47 4.80 2.63 -3.77
CA VAL A 47 5.87 1.96 -3.02
C VAL A 47 6.98 1.58 -4.00
N GLU A 48 8.20 2.03 -3.74
CA GLU A 48 9.38 1.56 -4.46
C GLU A 48 9.85 0.24 -3.83
N ASP A 49 9.97 -0.79 -4.65
CA ASP A 49 10.41 -2.13 -4.24
C ASP A 49 11.94 -2.22 -4.36
N ASN A 50 12.63 -1.32 -3.66
CA ASN A 50 14.09 -1.35 -3.58
C ASN A 50 14.49 -1.88 -2.19
N PRO A 51 15.35 -2.91 -2.10
CA PRO A 51 15.86 -3.42 -0.82
C PRO A 51 16.70 -2.39 -0.07
#